data_AF-A0A940AMS1-F1
#
_entry.id   AF-A0A940AMS1-F1
#
_cell.length_a   1.000
_cell.length_b   1.000
_cell.length_c   1.000
_cell.angle_alpha   90.00
_cell.angle_beta   90.00
_cell.angle_gamma   90.00
#
_symmetry.space_group_name_H-M   'P 1'
#
loop_
_entity.id
_entity.type
_entity.pdbx_description
1 polymer ?
#
loop_
_entity_poly.entity_id
_entity_poly.type
_entity_poly.pdbx_seq_one_letter_code
_entity_poly.pdbx_strand_id
1 'polypeptide(L)'
;MRNVFVYTFSILYALVVIVCLAVYWVFKSQISADFGVVFVIIMVVALPITYLLLRGSLLRERNRPESKMHEEFRTEILTNGYTEKSLGLADQVISEVKSGKKVNYVYLKDFVMYSADYQNQLKNYDKALELLNLPDAKDVRDRSIRFIDRGISLLLYLNIRMDAVCGLRDAAEAQSIKNEAHEQFGNETADPYITMLEMIDFEYQLLQEQYDAAKETVGRMLANTSPFAKEYCGKYYAAAQLCMRLNKPEEAEEYMQKAWEQVKDKSAALQQTYHMARTRFGMDEQAV
;
A
#
# COMPACT_ATOMS: atom_id res chain seq x y z
N MET A 1 -8.33 -5.56 9.62
CA MET A 1 -9.14 -4.67 10.51
C MET A 1 -9.25 -5.18 11.95
N ARG A 2 -9.62 -6.45 12.21
CA ARG A 2 -9.83 -6.98 13.58
C ARG A 2 -8.61 -6.85 14.51
N ASN A 3 -7.40 -7.09 14.02
CA ASN A 3 -6.18 -6.96 14.82
C ASN A 3 -5.90 -5.50 15.21
N VAL A 4 -6.03 -4.55 14.27
CA VAL A 4 -5.82 -3.12 14.54
C VAL A 4 -6.80 -2.60 15.59
N PHE A 5 -8.07 -2.97 15.50
CA PHE A 5 -9.08 -2.61 16.51
C PHE A 5 -8.70 -3.11 17.90
N VAL A 6 -8.29 -4.38 18.02
CA VAL A 6 -7.88 -4.96 19.31
C VAL A 6 -6.65 -4.24 19.88
N TYR A 7 -5.64 -3.95 19.06
CA TYR A 7 -4.44 -3.23 19.51
C TYR A 7 -4.77 -1.80 19.95
N THR A 8 -5.49 -1.02 19.13
CA THR A 8 -5.87 0.36 19.48
C THR A 8 -6.76 0.40 20.72
N PHE A 9 -7.71 -0.53 20.85
CA PHE A 9 -8.55 -0.65 22.04
C PHE A 9 -7.72 -0.99 23.28
N SER A 10 -6.77 -1.93 23.17
CA SER A 10 -5.92 -2.34 24.30
C SER A 10 -5.00 -1.22 24.79
N ILE A 11 -4.41 -0.45 23.86
CA ILE A 11 -3.57 0.71 24.21
C ILE A 11 -4.41 1.79 24.88
N LEU A 12 -5.57 2.12 24.30
CA LEU A 12 -6.47 3.13 24.87
C LEU A 12 -6.99 2.69 26.25
N TYR A 13 -7.30 1.40 26.40
CA TYR A 13 -7.70 0.81 27.67
C TYR A 13 -6.61 0.95 28.74
N ALA A 14 -5.37 0.60 28.41
CA ALA A 14 -4.24 0.76 29.31
C ALA A 14 -4.05 2.24 29.72
N LEU A 15 -4.18 3.17 28.78
CA LEU A 15 -4.11 4.61 29.06
C LEU A 15 -5.23 5.06 30.01
N VAL A 16 -6.47 4.64 29.79
CA VAL A 16 -7.61 4.95 30.68
C VAL A 16 -7.37 4.39 32.08
N VAL A 17 -6.87 3.15 32.18
CA VAL A 17 -6.51 2.55 33.47
C VAL A 17 -5.42 3.35 34.18
N ILE A 18 -4.35 3.75 33.48
CA ILE A 18 -3.27 4.58 34.04
C ILE A 18 -3.81 5.92 34.54
N VAL A 19 -4.66 6.59 33.76
CA VAL A 19 -5.27 7.87 34.16
C VAL A 19 -6.17 7.69 35.38
N CYS A 20 -7.00 6.65 35.42
CA CYS A 20 -7.83 6.34 36.58
C CYS A 20 -7.00 6.03 37.84
N LEU A 21 -5.87 5.33 37.69
CA LEU A 21 -4.94 5.07 38.79
C LEU A 21 -4.23 6.34 39.28
N ALA A 22 -3.86 7.24 38.37
CA ALA A 22 -3.29 8.53 38.72
C ALA A 22 -4.30 9.39 39.51
N VAL A 23 -5.57 9.42 39.07
CA VAL A 23 -6.65 10.08 39.79
C VAL A 23 -6.83 9.46 41.18
N TYR A 24 -6.89 8.13 41.27
CA TYR A 24 -6.95 7.45 42.57
C TYR A 24 -5.79 7.86 43.49
N TRP A 25 -4.56 7.91 42.98
CA TRP A 25 -3.39 8.25 43.78
C TRP A 25 -3.43 9.67 44.35
N VAL A 26 -4.00 10.62 43.59
CA VAL A 26 -4.22 12.01 44.02
C VAL A 26 -5.28 12.09 45.13
N PHE A 27 -6.34 11.28 45.03
CA PHE A 27 -7.48 11.33 45.97
C PHE A 27 -7.48 10.22 47.01
N LYS A 28 -6.41 9.44 47.14
CA LYS A 28 -6.35 8.26 48.03
C LYS A 28 -6.63 8.59 49.51
N SER A 29 -6.31 9.80 49.96
CA SER A 29 -6.58 10.26 51.33
C SER A 29 -8.08 10.45 51.62
N GLN A 30 -8.91 10.52 50.59
CA GLN A 30 -10.37 10.66 50.67
C GLN A 30 -11.11 9.35 50.39
N ILE A 31 -10.40 8.28 50.02
CA ILE A 31 -10.98 7.00 49.60
C ILE A 31 -10.65 5.94 50.67
N SER A 32 -11.67 5.46 51.38
CA SER A 32 -11.53 4.50 52.49
C SER A 32 -11.55 3.03 52.05
N ALA A 33 -11.41 2.75 50.76
CA ALA A 33 -11.49 1.40 50.19
C ALA A 33 -10.10 0.78 49.97
N ASP A 34 -10.02 -0.54 50.10
CA ASP A 34 -8.80 -1.30 49.77
C ASP A 34 -8.42 -1.11 48.30
N PHE A 35 -7.13 -0.90 48.05
CA PHE A 35 -6.57 -0.72 46.72
C PHE A 35 -7.01 -1.83 45.75
N GLY A 36 -7.07 -3.09 46.19
CA GLY A 36 -7.50 -4.21 45.35
C GLY A 36 -8.94 -4.07 44.84
N VAL A 37 -9.85 -3.60 45.70
CA VAL A 37 -11.25 -3.35 45.33
C VAL A 37 -11.34 -2.18 44.36
N VAL A 38 -10.63 -1.09 44.64
CA VAL A 38 -10.61 0.09 43.76
C VAL A 38 -10.01 -0.25 42.39
N PHE A 39 -8.96 -1.06 42.36
CA PHE A 39 -8.33 -1.52 41.12
C PHE A 39 -9.29 -2.31 40.24
N VAL A 40 -10.05 -3.26 40.81
CA VAL A 40 -11.04 -4.03 40.06
C VAL A 40 -12.14 -3.11 39.50
N ILE A 41 -12.61 -2.14 40.29
CA ILE A 41 -13.59 -1.15 39.82
C ILE A 41 -13.03 -0.33 38.65
N ILE A 42 -11.78 0.14 38.74
CA ILE A 42 -11.11 0.87 37.66
C ILE A 42 -11.05 0.04 36.39
N MET A 43 -10.65 -1.23 36.48
CA MET A 43 -10.58 -2.13 35.32
C MET A 43 -11.95 -2.31 34.65
N VAL A 44 -13.00 -2.53 35.44
CA VAL A 44 -14.37 -2.69 34.92
C VAL A 44 -14.90 -1.40 34.29
N VAL A 45 -14.69 -0.24 34.94
CA VAL A 45 -15.18 1.06 34.47
C VAL A 45 -14.37 1.58 33.28
N ALA A 46 -13.08 1.22 33.17
CA ALA A 46 -12.25 1.60 32.03
C ALA A 46 -12.74 0.98 30.71
N LEU A 47 -13.38 -0.20 30.73
CA LEU A 47 -13.90 -0.86 29.53
C LEU A 47 -14.97 -0.02 28.79
N PRO A 48 -16.10 0.39 29.41
CA PRO A 48 -17.11 1.20 28.73
C PRO A 48 -16.59 2.59 28.36
N ILE A 49 -15.72 3.20 29.17
CA ILE A 49 -15.10 4.50 28.84
C ILE A 49 -14.24 4.37 27.58
N THR A 50 -13.36 3.37 27.53
CA THR A 50 -12.49 3.10 26.37
C THR A 50 -13.32 2.85 25.11
N TYR A 51 -14.39 2.06 25.22
CA TYR A 51 -15.30 1.80 24.11
C TYR A 51 -15.96 3.08 23.58
N LEU A 52 -16.48 3.94 24.47
CA LEU A 52 -17.09 5.21 24.09
C LEU A 52 -16.09 6.16 23.44
N LEU A 53 -14.88 6.26 23.98
CA LEU A 53 -13.80 7.08 23.41
C LEU A 53 -13.40 6.60 22.01
N LEU A 54 -13.22 5.29 21.84
CA LEU A 54 -12.87 4.71 20.55
C LEU A 54 -14.00 4.90 19.54
N ARG A 55 -15.25 4.61 19.93
CA ARG A 55 -16.43 4.80 19.07
C ARG A 55 -16.60 6.26 18.66
N GLY A 56 -16.45 7.20 19.59
CA GLY A 56 -16.51 8.64 19.32
C GLY A 56 -15.42 9.10 18.35
N SER A 57 -14.19 8.59 18.52
CA SER A 57 -13.07 8.88 17.63
C SER A 57 -13.30 8.34 16.22
N LEU A 58 -13.77 7.10 16.09
CA LEU A 58 -14.10 6.47 14.80
C LEU A 58 -15.27 7.18 14.10
N LEU A 59 -16.30 7.59 14.84
CA LEU A 59 -17.42 8.36 14.26
C LEU A 59 -16.97 9.74 13.78
N ARG A 60 -16.12 10.42 14.54
CA ARG A 60 -15.55 11.70 14.13
C ARG A 60 -14.72 11.55 12.86
N GLU A 61 -13.89 10.51 12.78
CA GLU A 61 -13.08 10.19 11.61
C GLU A 61 -13.94 9.91 10.37
N ARG A 62 -14.94 9.03 10.50
CA ARG A 62 -15.87 8.71 9.42
C ARG A 62 -16.67 9.91 8.91
N ASN A 63 -16.88 10.91 9.77
CA ASN A 63 -17.58 12.14 9.39
C ASN A 63 -16.67 13.20 8.74
N ARG A 64 -15.35 12.99 8.67
CA ARG A 64 -14.44 13.91 7.98
C ARG A 64 -14.69 13.87 6.46
N PRO A 65 -14.72 15.03 5.77
CA PRO A 65 -14.88 15.07 4.31
C PRO A 65 -13.83 14.24 3.56
N GLU A 66 -12.56 14.34 3.97
CA GLU A 66 -11.44 13.60 3.37
C GLU A 66 -11.64 12.08 3.49
N SER A 67 -12.07 11.61 4.67
CA SER A 67 -12.35 10.18 4.89
C SER A 67 -13.49 9.67 4.02
N LYS A 68 -14.56 10.46 3.81
CA LYS A 68 -15.69 10.05 2.98
C LYS A 68 -15.31 9.97 1.51
N MET A 69 -14.57 10.96 1.02
CA MET A 69 -14.09 10.99 -0.36
C MET A 69 -13.09 9.86 -0.62
N HIS A 70 -12.22 9.56 0.35
CA HIS A 70 -11.30 8.42 0.30
C HIS A 70 -12.06 7.09 0.29
N GLU A 71 -13.08 6.93 1.13
CA GLU A 71 -13.96 5.75 1.14
C GLU A 71 -14.66 5.57 -0.21
N GLU A 72 -15.24 6.63 -0.75
CA GLU A 72 -15.91 6.60 -2.07
C GLU A 72 -14.95 6.22 -3.19
N PHE A 73 -13.76 6.83 -3.22
CA PHE A 73 -12.72 6.52 -4.20
C PHE A 73 -12.29 5.06 -4.15
N ARG A 74 -12.02 4.53 -2.94
CA ARG A 74 -11.61 3.13 -2.77
C ARG A 74 -12.73 2.18 -3.17
N THR A 75 -13.97 2.46 -2.82
CA THR A 75 -15.11 1.65 -3.24
C THR A 75 -15.24 1.65 -4.76
N GLU A 76 -15.16 2.82 -5.39
CA GLU A 76 -15.25 2.95 -6.84
C GLU A 76 -14.15 2.14 -7.55
N ILE A 77 -12.89 2.31 -7.15
CA ILE A 77 -11.76 1.55 -7.73
C ILE A 77 -11.92 0.04 -7.52
N LEU A 78 -12.29 -0.40 -6.32
CA LEU A 78 -12.38 -1.83 -6.04
C LEU A 78 -13.56 -2.49 -6.79
N THR A 79 -14.67 -1.77 -6.97
CA THR A 79 -15.87 -2.31 -7.61
C THR A 79 -15.86 -2.15 -9.13
N ASN A 80 -15.42 -1.00 -9.64
CA ASN A 80 -15.53 -0.65 -11.06
C ASN A 80 -14.17 -0.41 -11.74
N GLY A 81 -13.07 -0.37 -10.97
CA GLY A 81 -11.73 -0.09 -11.49
C GLY A 81 -11.50 1.39 -11.77
N TYR A 82 -10.58 1.67 -12.68
CA TYR A 82 -10.23 3.00 -13.18
C TYR A 82 -11.34 3.54 -14.09
N THR A 83 -12.35 4.18 -13.49
CA THR A 83 -13.45 4.87 -14.18
C THR A 83 -13.25 6.38 -14.20
N GLU A 84 -13.93 7.10 -15.09
CA GLU A 84 -13.98 8.57 -15.09
C GLU A 84 -14.33 9.13 -13.71
N LYS A 85 -15.23 8.45 -12.98
CA LYS A 85 -15.60 8.84 -11.62
C LYS A 85 -14.43 8.70 -10.64
N SER A 86 -13.74 7.55 -10.64
CA SER A 86 -12.58 7.34 -9.75
C SER A 86 -11.46 8.36 -10.03
N LEU A 87 -11.21 8.66 -11.31
CA LEU A 87 -10.22 9.63 -11.74
C LEU A 87 -10.63 11.06 -11.37
N GLY A 88 -11.90 11.42 -11.54
CA GLY A 88 -12.44 12.72 -11.13
C GLY A 88 -12.34 12.96 -9.62
N LEU A 89 -12.58 11.92 -8.81
CA LEU A 89 -12.38 11.98 -7.36
C LEU A 89 -10.89 12.22 -7.01
N ALA A 90 -9.98 11.52 -7.67
CA ALA A 90 -8.54 11.73 -7.46
C ALA A 90 -8.09 13.13 -7.89
N ASP A 91 -8.52 13.60 -9.06
CA ASP A 91 -8.20 14.91 -9.60
C ASP A 91 -8.68 16.04 -8.67
N GLN A 92 -9.86 15.89 -8.06
CA GLN A 92 -10.34 16.83 -7.06
C GLN A 92 -9.34 16.96 -5.89
N VAL A 93 -8.91 15.85 -5.29
CA VAL A 93 -7.95 15.88 -4.16
C VAL A 93 -6.60 16.43 -4.59
N ILE A 94 -6.10 15.99 -5.75
CA ILE A 94 -4.82 16.42 -6.30
C ILE A 94 -4.83 17.93 -6.55
N SER A 95 -5.92 18.47 -7.10
CA SER A 95 -6.06 19.91 -7.35
C SER A 95 -6.04 20.72 -6.05
N GLU A 96 -6.69 20.23 -4.99
CA GLU A 96 -6.66 20.86 -3.68
C GLU A 96 -5.24 20.90 -3.11
N VAL A 97 -4.50 19.79 -3.19
CA VAL A 97 -3.10 19.73 -2.74
C VAL A 97 -2.22 20.70 -3.52
N LYS A 98 -2.35 20.72 -4.86
CA LYS A 98 -1.61 21.66 -5.72
C LYS A 98 -1.94 23.13 -5.41
N SER A 99 -3.15 23.42 -4.94
CA SER A 99 -3.54 24.77 -4.48
C SER A 99 -2.99 25.16 -3.10
N GLY A 100 -2.23 24.26 -2.45
CA GLY A 100 -1.61 24.48 -1.14
C GLY A 100 -2.45 23.99 0.05
N LYS A 101 -3.58 23.31 -0.19
CA LYS A 101 -4.36 22.69 0.89
C LYS A 101 -3.57 21.52 1.47
N LYS A 102 -3.36 21.54 2.78
CA LYS A 102 -2.79 20.39 3.49
C LYS A 102 -3.84 19.29 3.62
N VAL A 103 -3.60 18.16 2.97
CA VAL A 103 -4.40 16.94 3.07
C VAL A 103 -3.61 15.91 3.85
N ASN A 104 -4.26 15.15 4.75
CA ASN A 104 -3.58 14.11 5.51
C ASN A 104 -3.05 13.01 4.57
N TYR A 105 -1.76 12.69 4.71
CA TYR A 105 -1.08 11.68 3.89
C TYR A 105 -1.78 10.32 3.90
N VAL A 106 -2.39 9.92 5.02
CA VAL A 106 -3.12 8.63 5.13
C VAL A 106 -4.20 8.49 4.07
N TYR A 107 -4.86 9.59 3.68
CA TYR A 107 -5.84 9.59 2.59
C TYR A 107 -5.20 9.89 1.24
N LEU A 108 -4.30 10.89 1.20
CA LEU A 108 -3.67 11.34 -0.04
C LEU A 108 -2.95 10.22 -0.78
N LYS A 109 -2.27 9.33 -0.03
CA LYS A 109 -1.42 8.29 -0.61
C LYS A 109 -2.16 7.41 -1.62
N ASP A 110 -3.42 7.04 -1.36
CA ASP A 110 -4.15 6.14 -2.24
C ASP A 110 -4.52 6.87 -3.54
N PHE A 111 -5.02 8.11 -3.45
CA PHE A 111 -5.30 8.93 -4.64
C PHE A 111 -4.07 9.08 -5.53
N VAL A 112 -2.91 9.36 -4.92
CA VAL A 112 -1.65 9.53 -5.64
C VAL A 112 -1.15 8.21 -6.22
N MET A 113 -1.05 7.15 -5.43
CA MET A 113 -0.49 5.87 -5.85
C MET A 113 -1.32 5.22 -6.95
N TYR A 114 -2.65 5.14 -6.80
CA TYR A 114 -3.51 4.56 -7.83
C TYR A 114 -3.52 5.40 -9.11
N SER A 115 -3.51 6.73 -9.00
CA SER A 115 -3.44 7.60 -10.18
C SER A 115 -2.10 7.47 -10.90
N ALA A 116 -0.99 7.41 -10.15
CA ALA A 116 0.35 7.24 -10.71
C ALA A 116 0.52 5.87 -11.39
N ASP A 117 0.05 4.78 -10.76
CA ASP A 117 0.03 3.44 -11.35
C ASP A 117 -0.76 3.42 -12.67
N TYR A 118 -1.94 4.04 -12.69
CA TYR A 118 -2.73 4.18 -13.91
C TYR A 118 -1.98 4.97 -15.01
N GLN A 119 -1.30 6.07 -14.65
CA GLN A 119 -0.49 6.82 -15.62
C GLN A 119 0.71 6.00 -16.15
N ASN A 120 1.36 5.20 -15.31
CA ASN A 120 2.42 4.28 -15.76
C ASN A 120 1.89 3.26 -16.77
N GLN A 121 0.70 2.70 -16.52
CA GLN A 121 0.07 1.74 -17.43
C GLN A 121 -0.27 2.38 -18.79
N LEU A 122 -0.59 3.68 -18.81
CA LEU A 122 -0.75 4.48 -20.03
C LEU A 122 0.57 4.99 -20.64
N LYS A 123 1.72 4.65 -20.05
CA LYS A 123 3.07 5.12 -20.42
C LYS A 123 3.28 6.64 -20.28
N ASN A 124 2.47 7.31 -19.46
CA ASN A 124 2.61 8.72 -19.10
C ASN A 124 3.54 8.88 -17.90
N TYR A 125 4.79 8.42 -18.03
CA TYR A 125 5.72 8.28 -16.90
C TYR A 125 6.06 9.59 -16.19
N ASP A 126 6.23 10.69 -16.94
CA ASP A 126 6.48 12.01 -16.35
C ASP A 126 5.32 12.45 -15.44
N LYS A 127 4.08 12.21 -15.88
CA LYS A 127 2.88 12.53 -15.11
C LYS A 127 2.78 11.63 -13.86
N ALA A 128 3.14 10.36 -13.97
CA ALA A 128 3.20 9.47 -12.80
C ALA A 128 4.20 9.99 -11.75
N LEU A 129 5.40 10.41 -12.17
CA LEU A 129 6.38 11.01 -11.27
C LEU A 129 5.92 12.35 -10.68
N GLU A 130 5.26 13.21 -11.47
CA GLU A 130 4.66 14.46 -10.98
C GLU A 130 3.67 14.18 -9.85
N LEU A 131 2.80 13.19 -10.01
CA LEU A 131 1.83 12.77 -8.99
C LEU A 131 2.54 12.25 -7.73
N LEU A 132 3.55 11.39 -7.89
CA LEU A 132 4.31 10.82 -6.78
C LEU A 132 5.11 11.86 -6.00
N ASN A 133 5.39 13.02 -6.58
CA ASN A 133 6.04 14.14 -5.89
C ASN A 133 5.08 15.04 -5.09
N LEU A 134 3.76 14.80 -5.13
CA LEU A 134 2.78 15.58 -4.38
C LEU A 134 2.84 15.36 -2.86
N PRO A 135 2.98 14.12 -2.36
CA PRO A 135 3.22 13.90 -0.94
C PRO A 135 4.59 14.45 -0.51
N ASP A 136 4.68 15.04 0.69
CA ASP A 136 5.99 15.38 1.27
C ASP A 136 6.79 14.09 1.50
N ALA A 137 8.03 14.06 1.01
CA ALA A 137 8.93 12.92 1.19
C ALA A 137 9.08 12.50 2.66
N LYS A 138 8.95 13.44 3.62
CA LYS A 138 8.94 13.13 5.05
C LYS A 138 7.71 12.33 5.48
N ASP A 139 6.54 12.66 4.93
CA ASP A 139 5.28 11.98 5.25
C ASP A 139 5.27 10.55 4.68
N VAL A 140 5.79 10.37 3.46
CA VAL A 140 5.95 9.04 2.83
C VAL A 140 6.88 8.14 3.66
N ARG A 141 7.94 8.73 4.23
CA ARG A 141 8.97 8.02 5.02
C ARG A 141 8.66 8.00 6.53
N ASP A 142 7.51 8.53 6.95
CA ASP A 142 7.23 8.72 8.36
C ASP A 142 7.07 7.39 9.11
N ARG A 143 7.65 7.33 10.33
CA ARG A 143 7.65 6.11 11.15
C ARG A 143 6.25 5.72 11.62
N SER A 144 5.33 6.68 11.78
CA SER A 144 3.95 6.42 12.17
C SER A 144 3.17 5.73 11.05
N ILE A 145 3.43 6.09 9.79
CA ILE A 145 2.87 5.40 8.62
C ILE A 145 3.40 3.98 8.54
N ARG A 146 4.72 3.80 8.68
CA ARG A 146 5.33 2.47 8.78
C ARG A 146 4.77 1.65 9.93
N PHE A 147 4.41 2.25 11.06
CA PHE A 147 3.76 1.50 12.14
C PHE A 147 2.35 1.01 11.76
N ILE A 148 1.60 1.82 11.00
CA ILE A 148 0.20 1.53 10.63
C ILE A 148 0.10 0.41 9.59
N ASP A 149 0.90 0.46 8.54
CA ASP A 149 0.84 -0.51 7.42
C ASP A 149 2.11 -1.36 7.26
N ARG A 150 2.99 -1.29 8.26
CA ARG A 150 4.27 -2.00 8.29
C ARG A 150 5.22 -1.56 7.15
N GLY A 151 5.00 -0.42 6.51
CA GLY A 151 5.87 0.07 5.43
C GLY A 151 5.51 -0.48 4.05
N ILE A 152 4.40 -1.23 3.91
CA ILE A 152 3.93 -1.73 2.62
C ILE A 152 3.62 -0.57 1.65
N SER A 153 3.03 0.53 2.13
CA SER A 153 2.73 1.67 1.24
C SER A 153 3.98 2.34 0.71
N LEU A 154 5.07 2.39 1.50
CA LEU A 154 6.34 2.94 1.05
C LEU A 154 6.98 2.03 -0.01
N LEU A 155 6.91 0.71 0.16
CA LEU A 155 7.42 -0.22 -0.84
C LEU A 155 6.59 -0.20 -2.12
N LEU A 156 5.26 -0.03 -2.02
CA LEU A 156 4.38 0.18 -3.17
C LEU A 156 4.72 1.50 -3.90
N TYR A 157 4.90 2.59 -3.15
CA TYR A 157 5.34 3.87 -3.68
C TYR A 157 6.66 3.74 -4.46
N LEU A 158 7.66 3.05 -3.90
CA LEU A 158 8.95 2.81 -4.55
C LEU A 158 8.81 1.94 -5.81
N ASN A 159 7.92 0.94 -5.81
CA ASN A 159 7.64 0.11 -6.99
C ASN A 159 7.02 0.94 -8.13
N ILE A 160 6.00 1.76 -7.85
CA ILE A 160 5.36 2.61 -8.88
C ILE A 160 6.37 3.64 -9.41
N ARG A 161 7.20 4.21 -8.54
CA ARG A 161 8.27 5.12 -8.94
C ARG A 161 9.32 4.41 -9.80
N MET A 162 9.70 3.18 -9.46
CA MET A 162 10.63 2.34 -10.23
C MET A 162 10.10 2.10 -11.65
N ASP A 163 8.84 1.68 -11.80
CA ASP A 163 8.22 1.45 -13.12
C ASP A 163 8.25 2.73 -13.98
N ALA A 164 7.95 3.89 -13.39
CA ALA A 164 8.01 5.17 -14.08
C ALA A 164 9.43 5.51 -14.59
N VAL A 165 10.45 5.40 -13.73
CA VAL A 165 11.84 5.73 -14.13
C VAL A 165 12.42 4.71 -15.11
N CYS A 166 12.05 3.43 -14.99
CA CYS A 166 12.41 2.42 -15.99
C CYS A 166 11.75 2.72 -17.34
N GLY A 167 10.51 3.17 -17.34
CA GLY A 167 9.80 3.65 -18.53
C GLY A 167 10.52 4.82 -19.21
N LEU A 168 11.07 5.75 -18.43
CA LEU A 168 11.89 6.88 -18.90
C LEU A 168 13.34 6.50 -19.24
N ARG A 169 13.74 5.25 -19.00
CA ARG A 169 15.12 4.76 -19.15
C ARG A 169 16.15 5.49 -18.26
N ASP A 170 15.72 6.05 -17.13
CA ASP A 170 16.62 6.71 -16.18
C ASP A 170 17.29 5.71 -15.25
N ALA A 171 18.44 5.19 -15.69
CA ALA A 171 19.23 4.21 -14.94
C ALA A 171 19.76 4.75 -13.60
N ALA A 172 20.10 6.04 -13.53
CA ALA A 172 20.69 6.63 -12.33
C ALA A 172 19.63 6.71 -11.22
N GLU A 173 18.43 7.20 -11.56
CA GLU A 173 17.34 7.29 -10.61
C GLU A 173 16.81 5.91 -10.22
N ALA A 174 16.71 4.96 -11.17
CA ALA A 174 16.34 3.58 -10.88
C ALA A 174 17.31 2.93 -9.88
N GLN A 175 18.62 3.12 -10.05
CA GLN A 175 19.62 2.62 -9.12
C GLN A 175 19.48 3.27 -7.73
N SER A 176 19.13 4.56 -7.66
CA SER A 176 18.85 5.26 -6.40
C SER A 176 17.64 4.65 -5.67
N ILE A 177 16.53 4.43 -6.39
CA ILE A 177 15.32 3.82 -5.84
C ILE A 177 15.59 2.41 -5.32
N LYS A 178 16.32 1.60 -6.10
CA LYS A 178 16.74 0.26 -5.67
C LYS A 178 17.54 0.32 -4.37
N ASN A 179 18.55 1.19 -4.29
CA ASN A 179 19.36 1.32 -3.09
C ASN A 179 18.54 1.78 -1.88
N GLU A 180 17.61 2.73 -2.08
CA GLU A 180 16.70 3.17 -1.03
C GLU A 180 15.82 2.02 -0.52
N ALA A 181 15.25 1.21 -1.44
CA ALA A 181 14.42 0.07 -1.06
C ALA A 181 15.21 -0.97 -0.25
N HIS A 182 16.44 -1.29 -0.68
CA HIS A 182 17.31 -2.25 0.02
C HIS A 182 17.81 -1.72 1.37
N GLU A 183 18.18 -0.45 1.48
CA GLU A 183 18.55 0.17 2.75
C GLU A 183 17.41 0.05 3.77
N GLN A 184 16.17 0.25 3.30
CA GLN A 184 15.00 0.32 4.14
C GLN A 184 14.39 -1.04 4.49
N PHE A 185 14.50 -2.03 3.60
CA PHE A 185 13.79 -3.31 3.70
C PHE A 185 14.67 -4.54 3.48
N GLY A 186 15.95 -4.40 3.13
CA GLY A 186 16.84 -5.53 2.78
C GLY A 186 17.12 -6.49 3.94
N ASN A 187 16.93 -6.04 5.18
CA ASN A 187 17.04 -6.89 6.38
C ASN A 187 15.69 -7.50 6.80
N GLU A 188 14.59 -7.13 6.16
CA GLU A 188 13.27 -7.66 6.46
C GLU A 188 13.15 -9.09 5.93
N THR A 189 12.82 -10.02 6.82
CA THR A 189 12.58 -11.43 6.46
C THR A 189 11.09 -11.72 6.26
N ALA A 190 10.24 -10.72 6.49
CA ALA A 190 8.81 -10.85 6.33
C ALA A 190 8.41 -10.82 4.85
N ASP A 191 7.45 -11.68 4.54
CA ASP A 191 7.10 -12.08 3.20
C ASP A 191 6.68 -10.98 2.20
N PRO A 192 5.84 -9.99 2.54
CA PRO A 192 5.46 -8.97 1.55
C PRO A 192 6.65 -8.13 1.11
N TYR A 193 7.66 -7.93 1.98
CA TYR A 193 8.82 -7.13 1.63
C TYR A 193 9.71 -7.84 0.64
N ILE A 194 9.97 -9.14 0.84
CA ILE A 194 10.84 -9.92 -0.04
C ILE A 194 10.30 -9.88 -1.46
N THR A 195 9.04 -10.25 -1.67
CA THR A 195 8.48 -10.33 -3.04
C THR A 195 8.38 -8.96 -3.72
N MET A 196 8.03 -7.90 -2.99
CA MET A 196 7.96 -6.55 -3.59
C MET A 196 9.33 -5.90 -3.78
N LEU A 197 10.35 -6.29 -3.00
CA LEU A 197 11.74 -5.86 -3.20
C LEU A 197 12.36 -6.57 -4.42
N GLU A 198 12.09 -7.86 -4.60
CA GLU A 198 12.49 -8.62 -5.78
C GLU A 198 11.87 -8.04 -7.07
N MET A 199 10.66 -7.45 -7.00
CA MET A 199 10.06 -6.74 -8.13
C MET A 199 10.87 -5.49 -8.52
N ILE A 200 11.35 -4.72 -7.54
CA ILE A 200 12.21 -3.55 -7.77
C ILE A 200 13.53 -3.99 -8.42
N ASP A 201 14.14 -5.06 -7.90
CA ASP A 201 15.36 -5.62 -8.47
C ASP A 201 15.15 -6.12 -9.90
N PHE A 202 14.03 -6.78 -10.16
CA PHE A 202 13.65 -7.25 -11.48
C PHE A 202 13.53 -6.11 -12.50
N GLU A 203 12.78 -5.06 -12.19
CA GLU A 203 12.60 -3.93 -13.10
C GLU A 203 13.93 -3.21 -13.38
N TYR A 204 14.78 -3.08 -12.36
CA TYR A 204 16.13 -2.53 -12.54
C TYR A 204 17.00 -3.44 -13.42
N GLN A 205 17.00 -4.75 -13.20
CA GLN A 205 17.76 -5.71 -14.00
C GLN A 205 17.31 -5.72 -15.46
N LEU A 206 16.00 -5.61 -15.71
CA LEU A 206 15.47 -5.45 -17.07
C LEU A 206 15.93 -4.15 -17.74
N LEU A 207 15.94 -3.04 -16.99
CA LEU A 207 16.43 -1.76 -17.50
C LEU A 207 17.90 -1.85 -17.92
N GLN A 208 18.72 -2.59 -17.15
CA GLN A 208 20.14 -2.83 -17.43
C GLN A 208 20.39 -3.98 -18.43
N GLU A 209 19.32 -4.59 -18.97
CA GLU A 209 19.39 -5.76 -19.87
C GLU A 209 20.13 -6.96 -19.27
N GLN A 210 20.14 -7.08 -17.94
CA GLN A 210 20.77 -8.16 -17.19
C GLN A 210 19.82 -9.37 -17.09
N TYR A 211 19.52 -10.00 -18.23
CA TYR A 211 18.47 -11.03 -18.31
C TYR A 211 18.72 -12.27 -17.46
N ASP A 212 19.98 -12.70 -17.29
CA ASP A 212 20.31 -13.84 -16.43
C ASP A 212 19.99 -13.56 -14.96
N ALA A 213 20.34 -12.36 -14.49
CA ALA A 213 19.99 -11.92 -13.13
C ALA A 213 18.47 -11.76 -12.98
N ALA A 214 17.79 -11.18 -13.98
CA ALA A 214 16.33 -11.06 -13.99
C ALA A 214 15.65 -12.43 -13.93
N LYS A 215 16.18 -13.44 -14.63
CA LYS A 215 15.68 -14.82 -14.59
C LYS A 215 15.82 -15.45 -13.21
N GLU A 216 16.96 -15.24 -12.55
CA GLU A 216 17.17 -15.72 -11.18
C GLU A 216 16.18 -15.08 -10.20
N THR A 217 16.01 -13.76 -10.30
CA THR A 217 15.05 -12.97 -9.51
C THR A 217 13.61 -13.46 -9.70
N VAL A 218 13.16 -13.65 -10.94
CA VAL A 218 11.84 -14.24 -11.23
C VAL A 218 11.73 -15.64 -10.65
N GLY A 219 12.78 -16.45 -10.75
CA GLY A 219 12.84 -17.79 -10.15
C GLY A 219 12.60 -17.75 -8.64
N ARG A 220 13.26 -16.83 -7.92
CA ARG A 220 13.04 -16.64 -6.47
C ARG A 220 11.61 -16.20 -6.16
N MET A 221 11.06 -15.24 -6.92
CA MET A 221 9.66 -14.79 -6.74
C MET A 221 8.65 -15.92 -6.94
N LEU A 222 8.84 -16.77 -7.96
CA LEU A 222 7.95 -17.89 -8.26
C LEU A 222 8.08 -19.03 -7.24
N ALA A 223 9.29 -19.26 -6.71
CA ALA A 223 9.56 -20.27 -5.69
C ALA A 223 9.09 -19.86 -4.29
N ASN A 224 8.77 -18.58 -4.06
CA ASN A 224 8.27 -18.12 -2.77
C ASN A 224 6.86 -18.70 -2.49
N THR A 225 6.76 -19.55 -1.46
CA THR A 225 5.56 -20.35 -1.12
C THR A 225 4.74 -19.77 0.03
N SER A 226 5.13 -18.62 0.50
CA SER A 226 4.47 -17.88 1.56
C SER A 226 3.05 -17.41 1.17
N PRO A 227 2.18 -17.07 2.15
CA PRO A 227 0.80 -16.69 1.87
C PRO A 227 0.67 -15.44 0.99
N PHE A 228 1.46 -14.38 1.24
CA PHE A 228 1.34 -13.16 0.44
C PHE A 228 1.91 -13.39 -0.96
N ALA A 229 3.07 -14.02 -1.11
CA ALA A 229 3.64 -14.27 -2.42
C ALA A 229 2.76 -15.19 -3.29
N LYS A 230 2.01 -16.11 -2.67
CA LYS A 230 1.01 -16.92 -3.37
C LYS A 230 -0.12 -16.09 -3.97
N GLU A 231 -0.57 -15.04 -3.29
CA GLU A 231 -1.65 -14.16 -3.75
C GLU A 231 -1.15 -12.99 -4.63
N TYR A 232 0.16 -12.74 -4.65
CA TYR A 232 0.76 -11.65 -5.41
C TYR A 232 0.90 -12.00 -6.90
N CYS A 233 -0.05 -11.53 -7.72
CA CYS A 233 -0.06 -11.76 -9.16
C CYS A 233 1.10 -11.08 -9.91
N GLY A 234 1.70 -10.03 -9.36
CA GLY A 234 2.77 -9.27 -10.01
C GLY A 234 3.98 -10.12 -10.41
N LYS A 235 4.28 -11.20 -9.69
CA LYS A 235 5.37 -12.14 -10.05
C LYS A 235 5.16 -12.81 -11.41
N TYR A 236 3.91 -13.04 -11.81
CA TYR A 236 3.58 -13.59 -13.11
C TYR A 236 3.67 -12.54 -14.21
N TYR A 237 3.37 -11.27 -13.91
CA TYR A 237 3.64 -10.17 -14.85
C TYR A 237 5.15 -10.03 -15.11
N ALA A 238 5.99 -10.11 -14.07
CA ALA A 238 7.44 -10.11 -14.23
C ALA A 238 7.93 -11.28 -15.09
N ALA A 239 7.43 -12.49 -14.81
CA ALA A 239 7.76 -13.67 -15.61
C ALA A 239 7.35 -13.53 -17.08
N ALA A 240 6.11 -13.08 -17.34
CA ALA A 240 5.62 -12.84 -18.70
C ALA A 240 6.43 -11.76 -19.43
N GLN A 241 6.72 -10.64 -18.76
CA GLN A 241 7.55 -9.56 -19.31
C GLN A 241 8.95 -10.05 -19.69
N LEU A 242 9.59 -10.85 -18.84
CA LEU A 242 10.89 -11.45 -19.13
C LEU A 242 10.81 -12.41 -20.33
N CYS A 243 9.79 -13.27 -20.38
CA CYS A 243 9.57 -14.16 -21.52
C CYS A 243 9.39 -13.38 -22.83
N MET A 244 8.65 -12.27 -22.82
CA MET A 244 8.51 -11.39 -23.98
C MET A 244 9.85 -10.78 -24.41
N ARG A 245 10.69 -10.34 -23.45
CA ARG A 245 12.06 -9.84 -23.75
C ARG A 245 12.97 -10.92 -24.33
N LEU A 246 12.77 -12.17 -23.93
CA LEU A 246 13.52 -13.33 -24.40
C LEU A 246 12.91 -13.99 -25.65
N ASN A 247 11.93 -13.35 -26.29
CA ASN A 247 11.23 -13.85 -27.48
C ASN A 247 10.58 -15.24 -27.27
N LYS A 248 9.94 -15.44 -26.11
CA LYS A 248 9.21 -16.65 -25.70
C LYS A 248 7.73 -16.35 -25.44
N PRO A 249 6.94 -16.00 -26.47
CA PRO A 249 5.56 -15.55 -26.30
C PRO A 249 4.62 -16.65 -25.75
N GLU A 250 4.86 -17.92 -26.09
CA GLU A 250 4.06 -19.04 -25.57
C GLU A 250 4.22 -19.19 -24.05
N GLU A 251 5.47 -19.16 -23.54
CA GLU A 251 5.74 -19.16 -22.10
C GLU A 251 5.16 -17.92 -21.41
N ALA A 252 5.19 -16.75 -22.07
CA ALA A 252 4.59 -15.53 -21.54
C ALA A 252 3.07 -15.69 -21.35
N GLU A 253 2.37 -16.30 -22.31
CA GLU A 253 0.92 -16.55 -22.23
C GLU A 253 0.58 -17.50 -21.08
N GLU A 254 1.38 -18.55 -20.85
CA GLU A 254 1.17 -19.43 -19.69
C GLU A 254 1.26 -18.69 -18.36
N TYR A 255 2.20 -17.75 -18.23
CA TYR A 255 2.31 -16.92 -17.03
C TYR A 255 1.15 -15.93 -16.92
N MET A 256 0.71 -15.33 -18.02
CA MET A 256 -0.47 -14.47 -18.01
C MET A 256 -1.74 -15.25 -17.66
N GLN A 257 -1.90 -16.48 -18.10
CA GLN A 257 -3.03 -17.33 -17.68
C GLN A 257 -3.00 -17.59 -16.16
N LYS A 258 -1.82 -17.87 -15.59
CA LYS A 258 -1.66 -17.99 -14.13
C LYS A 258 -2.01 -16.70 -13.40
N ALA A 259 -1.63 -15.54 -13.95
CA ALA A 259 -2.01 -14.25 -13.40
C ALA A 259 -3.53 -14.05 -13.42
N TRP A 260 -4.19 -14.38 -14.53
CA TRP A 260 -5.64 -14.28 -14.68
C TRP A 260 -6.40 -15.10 -13.63
N GLU A 261 -5.98 -16.34 -13.40
CA GLU A 261 -6.58 -17.21 -12.39
C GLU A 261 -6.52 -16.61 -10.97
N GLN A 262 -5.56 -15.71 -10.70
CA GLN A 262 -5.46 -15.02 -9.41
C GLN A 262 -6.34 -13.79 -9.30
N VAL A 263 -6.70 -13.15 -10.42
CA VAL A 263 -7.37 -11.84 -10.43
C VAL A 263 -8.81 -11.88 -10.94
N LYS A 264 -9.23 -12.92 -11.67
CA LYS A 264 -10.55 -13.02 -12.32
C LYS A 264 -11.74 -12.88 -11.36
N ASP A 265 -11.58 -13.33 -10.12
CA ASP A 265 -12.59 -13.25 -9.06
C ASP A 265 -12.24 -12.17 -8.00
N LYS A 266 -11.32 -11.26 -8.33
CA LYS A 266 -10.89 -10.15 -7.47
C LYS A 266 -11.51 -8.83 -7.93
N SER A 267 -11.00 -7.70 -7.42
CA SER A 267 -11.50 -6.37 -7.75
C SER A 267 -11.38 -6.05 -9.24
N ALA A 268 -12.29 -5.21 -9.73
CA ALA A 268 -12.26 -4.73 -11.11
C ALA A 268 -10.94 -4.00 -11.45
N ALA A 269 -10.36 -3.27 -10.49
CA ALA A 269 -9.02 -2.68 -10.66
C ALA A 269 -7.94 -3.72 -10.99
N LEU A 270 -7.91 -4.86 -10.28
CA LEU A 270 -6.91 -5.91 -10.55
C LEU A 270 -7.13 -6.57 -11.91
N GLN A 271 -8.38 -6.74 -12.31
CA GLN A 271 -8.73 -7.26 -13.64
C GLN A 271 -8.32 -6.28 -14.75
N GLN A 272 -8.52 -4.98 -14.56
CA GLN A 272 -8.08 -3.96 -15.52
C GLN A 272 -6.55 -3.89 -15.61
N THR A 273 -5.83 -3.94 -14.48
CA THR A 273 -4.36 -4.03 -14.48
C THR A 273 -3.86 -5.25 -15.26
N TYR A 274 -4.56 -6.39 -15.17
CA TYR A 274 -4.25 -7.56 -15.99
C TYR A 274 -4.35 -7.27 -17.49
N HIS A 275 -5.48 -6.71 -17.94
CA HIS A 275 -5.67 -6.38 -19.36
C HIS A 275 -4.65 -5.34 -19.84
N MET A 276 -4.39 -4.31 -19.06
CA MET A 276 -3.40 -3.29 -19.40
C MET A 276 -1.97 -3.86 -19.47
N ALA A 277 -1.63 -4.82 -18.61
CA ALA A 277 -0.36 -5.53 -18.68
C ALA A 277 -0.24 -6.34 -19.98
N ARG A 278 -1.28 -7.07 -20.39
CA ARG A 278 -1.29 -7.80 -21.68
C ARG A 278 -1.08 -6.85 -22.86
N THR A 279 -1.80 -5.73 -22.89
CA THR A 279 -1.66 -4.71 -23.94
C THR A 279 -0.23 -4.16 -23.97
N ARG A 280 0.34 -3.86 -22.80
CA ARG A 280 1.72 -3.36 -22.66
C ARG A 280 2.75 -4.34 -23.21
N PHE A 281 2.52 -5.63 -23.01
CA PHE A 281 3.39 -6.71 -23.49
C PHE A 281 3.16 -7.06 -24.97
N GLY A 282 2.17 -6.45 -25.64
CA GLY A 282 1.83 -6.75 -27.02
C GLY A 282 1.21 -8.14 -27.19
N MET A 283 0.53 -8.64 -26.15
CA MET A 283 -0.08 -9.97 -26.10
C MET A 283 -1.59 -9.96 -26.42
N ASP A 284 -2.17 -8.78 -26.63
CA ASP A 284 -3.52 -8.67 -27.15
C ASP A 284 -3.44 -8.70 -28.67
N GLU A 285 -4.10 -9.68 -29.29
CA GLU A 285 -4.41 -9.61 -30.72
C GLU A 285 -5.16 -8.30 -30.95
N GLN A 286 -4.81 -7.56 -32.01
CA GLN A 286 -5.40 -6.28 -32.37
C GLN A 286 -6.92 -6.26 -32.13
N ALA A 287 -7.34 -5.66 -31.02
CA ALA A 287 -8.70 -5.15 -30.88
C ALA A 287 -8.79 -3.91 -31.77
N VAL A 288 -9.20 -4.13 -33.02
CA VAL A 288 -9.69 -3.09 -33.93
C VAL A 288 -11.03 -2.56 -33.40
#